data_AF-A0A1U7CS79-F1
#
_entry.id   AF-A0A1U7CS79-F1
#
_cell.length_a   1.000
_cell.length_b   1.000
_cell.length_c   1.000
_cell.angle_alpha   90.00
_cell.angle_beta   90.00
_cell.angle_gamma   90.00
#
_symmetry.space_group_name_H-M   'P 1'
#
loop_
_entity.id
_entity.type
_entity.pdbx_description
1 polymer ?
#
loop_
_entity_poly.entity_id
_entity_poly.type
_entity_poly.pdbx_seq_one_letter_code
_entity_poly.pdbx_strand_id
1 'polypeptide(L)'
;MRHQLLAIVAVAAALISGPRVQAGVVAFNFNGAGVSGSGLLTYGPNTVVGDPAGSYAITDVSGTFSDSNLGLSNVTIVGLLPIDPVNPPKGGLFPVSFSSIAVTNPSHPGGGTSYDNLLYPGGSPWVCEDYPGFGGYLDVYGMVFKLSNGYLVNLWSNGTWPGGPPLDYGVAVIDRTNTIVDYVAGGIASAVVPEPGSAVLLSVGLLSALAWRGRKGRAE
;
A
#
# COMPACT_ATOMS: atom_id res chain seq x y z
N MET A 1 28.97 -33.45 14.94
CA MET A 1 27.75 -33.38 14.11
C MET A 1 26.51 -32.87 14.86
N ARG A 2 26.16 -33.41 16.05
CA ARG A 2 24.98 -32.95 16.82
C ARG A 2 24.98 -31.45 17.21
N HIS A 3 26.12 -30.90 17.63
CA HIS A 3 26.21 -29.47 17.99
C HIS A 3 26.14 -28.52 16.77
N GLN A 4 26.44 -29.00 15.57
CA GLN A 4 26.39 -28.20 14.34
C GLN A 4 24.96 -28.08 13.79
N LEU A 5 24.15 -29.14 13.93
CA LEU A 5 22.72 -29.10 13.60
C LEU A 5 21.95 -28.16 14.53
N LEU A 6 22.27 -28.18 15.83
CA LEU A 6 21.65 -27.29 16.83
C LEU A 6 21.95 -25.81 16.56
N ALA A 7 23.17 -25.47 16.12
CA ALA A 7 23.52 -24.09 15.76
C ALA A 7 22.78 -23.60 14.51
N ILE A 8 22.61 -24.46 13.49
CA ILE A 8 21.87 -24.12 12.26
C ILE A 8 20.37 -23.95 12.56
N VAL A 9 19.79 -24.82 13.38
CA VAL A 9 18.38 -24.73 13.79
C VAL A 9 18.13 -23.52 14.69
N ALA A 10 19.06 -23.16 15.58
CA ALA A 10 18.93 -21.97 16.43
C ALA A 10 19.02 -20.66 15.63
N VAL A 11 19.90 -20.58 14.63
CA VAL A 11 19.98 -19.42 13.72
C VAL A 11 18.75 -19.36 12.82
N ALA A 12 18.25 -20.50 12.30
CA ALA A 12 17.02 -20.55 11.53
C ALA A 12 15.80 -20.12 12.39
N ALA A 13 15.71 -20.57 13.64
CA ALA A 13 14.62 -20.19 14.54
C ALA A 13 14.64 -18.69 14.87
N ALA A 14 15.81 -18.11 15.13
CA ALA A 14 15.95 -16.67 15.40
C ALA A 14 15.58 -15.78 14.20
N LEU A 15 15.69 -16.30 12.97
CA LEU A 15 15.28 -15.60 11.75
C LEU A 15 13.76 -15.66 11.48
N ILE A 16 13.04 -16.57 12.14
CA ILE A 16 11.60 -16.81 11.89
C ILE A 16 10.71 -16.16 12.96
N SER A 17 11.21 -15.92 14.18
CA SER A 17 10.37 -15.53 15.34
C SER A 17 10.65 -14.17 15.98
N GLY A 18 11.35 -13.26 15.30
CA GLY A 18 11.44 -11.87 15.76
C GLY A 18 10.12 -11.11 15.53
N PRO A 19 9.59 -10.34 16.51
CA PRO A 19 8.49 -9.42 16.24
C PRO A 19 8.96 -8.39 15.21
N ARG A 20 8.34 -8.40 14.02
CA ARG A 20 8.59 -7.39 12.98
C ARG A 20 7.82 -6.11 13.31
N VAL A 21 8.21 -5.46 14.41
CA VAL A 21 7.94 -4.04 14.60
C VAL A 21 8.98 -3.29 13.79
N GLN A 22 8.78 -3.22 12.47
CA GLN A 22 9.59 -2.35 11.64
C GLN A 22 8.67 -1.51 10.76
N ALA A 23 8.82 -0.20 10.92
CA ALA A 23 8.46 0.71 9.85
C ALA A 23 9.24 0.28 8.59
N GLY A 24 8.52 0.03 7.51
CA GLY A 24 9.07 -0.33 6.20
C GLY A 24 8.89 0.83 5.23
N VAL A 25 9.70 0.80 4.17
CA VAL A 25 9.54 1.69 3.03
C VAL A 25 9.38 0.83 1.78
N VAL A 26 8.37 1.12 0.97
CA VAL A 26 8.13 0.42 -0.29
C VAL A 26 7.97 1.41 -1.43
N ALA A 27 8.55 1.10 -2.58
CA ALA A 27 8.32 1.89 -3.78
C ALA A 27 6.92 1.62 -4.32
N PHE A 28 6.26 2.69 -4.74
CA PHE A 28 5.00 2.59 -5.49
C PHE A 28 5.14 3.34 -6.80
N ASN A 29 4.52 2.80 -7.83
CA ASN A 29 4.33 3.49 -9.09
C ASN A 29 2.98 3.10 -9.69
N PHE A 30 2.33 4.07 -10.32
CA PHE A 30 1.11 3.82 -11.07
C PHE A 30 1.09 4.66 -12.35
N ASN A 31 0.45 4.13 -13.39
CA ASN A 31 0.30 4.81 -14.67
C ASN A 31 -0.91 4.24 -15.42
N GLY A 32 -1.72 5.13 -15.98
CA GLY A 32 -2.82 4.79 -16.87
C GLY A 32 -3.79 5.95 -17.02
N ALA A 33 -4.57 5.95 -18.10
CA ALA A 33 -5.67 6.89 -18.31
C ALA A 33 -5.32 8.39 -18.10
N GLY A 34 -4.10 8.79 -18.48
CA GLY A 34 -3.63 10.18 -18.37
C GLY A 34 -3.04 10.56 -17.00
N VAL A 35 -3.04 9.63 -16.04
CA VAL A 35 -2.55 9.86 -14.68
C VAL A 35 -1.33 8.99 -14.41
N SER A 36 -0.35 9.53 -13.68
CA SER A 36 0.80 8.76 -13.21
C SER A 36 1.33 9.29 -11.90
N GLY A 37 1.94 8.40 -11.12
CA GLY A 37 2.62 8.77 -9.90
C GLY A 37 3.68 7.75 -9.54
N SER A 38 4.69 8.20 -8.82
CA SER A 38 5.76 7.32 -8.34
C SER A 38 6.41 7.90 -7.11
N GLY A 39 6.86 7.03 -6.21
CA GLY A 39 7.46 7.46 -4.96
C GLY A 39 7.69 6.35 -3.96
N LEU A 40 7.72 6.73 -2.69
CA LEU A 40 7.93 5.85 -1.55
C LEU A 40 6.75 5.96 -0.58
N LEU A 41 6.24 4.81 -0.14
CA LEU A 41 5.32 4.68 0.98
C LEU A 41 6.10 4.25 2.21
N THR A 42 5.96 4.98 3.30
CA THR A 42 6.40 4.54 4.62
C THR A 42 5.19 3.91 5.31
N TYR A 43 5.37 2.71 5.86
CA TYR A 43 4.30 1.99 6.55
C TYR A 43 4.82 1.35 7.84
N GLY A 44 3.95 1.08 8.79
CA GLY A 44 4.28 0.42 10.04
C GLY A 44 3.19 -0.56 10.49
N PRO A 45 3.38 -1.23 11.64
CA PRO A 45 2.36 -2.11 12.19
C PRO A 45 1.01 -1.37 12.31
N ASN A 46 -0.06 -2.00 11.82
CA ASN A 46 -1.40 -1.53 12.13
C ASN A 46 -1.78 -2.00 13.54
N THR A 47 -2.01 -1.06 14.45
CA THR A 47 -2.39 -1.34 15.85
C THR A 47 -3.87 -1.11 16.14
N VAL A 48 -4.67 -0.72 15.13
CA VAL A 48 -6.09 -0.40 15.31
C VAL A 48 -6.90 -1.70 15.35
N VAL A 49 -7.51 -1.96 16.51
CA VAL A 49 -8.37 -3.13 16.70
C VAL A 49 -9.66 -2.97 15.91
N GLY A 50 -9.92 -3.92 15.01
CA GLY A 50 -11.09 -3.91 14.12
C GLY A 50 -10.73 -3.64 12.66
N ASP A 51 -9.52 -3.16 12.39
CA ASP A 51 -9.01 -3.14 11.01
C ASP A 51 -8.74 -4.56 10.49
N PRO A 52 -8.82 -4.77 9.17
CA PRO A 52 -8.58 -6.10 8.62
C PRO A 52 -7.17 -6.62 8.90
N ALA A 53 -7.09 -7.89 9.28
CA ALA A 53 -5.82 -8.54 9.61
C ALA A 53 -4.87 -8.58 8.41
N GLY A 54 -3.57 -8.43 8.67
CA GLY A 54 -2.54 -8.41 7.62
C GLY A 54 -2.35 -7.06 6.94
N SER A 55 -3.08 -6.03 7.37
CA SER A 55 -2.84 -4.64 7.00
C SER A 55 -1.64 -4.04 7.73
N TYR A 56 -1.02 -3.05 7.09
CA TYR A 56 -0.05 -2.14 7.67
C TYR A 56 -0.58 -0.71 7.55
N ALA A 57 -0.34 0.12 8.55
CA ALA A 57 -0.71 1.52 8.48
C ALA A 57 0.31 2.29 7.63
N ILE A 58 -0.13 2.94 6.57
CA ILE A 58 0.70 3.89 5.81
C ILE A 58 0.82 5.14 6.68
N THR A 59 2.05 5.55 6.96
CA THR A 59 2.34 6.68 7.87
C THR A 59 2.90 7.88 7.14
N ASP A 60 3.48 7.69 5.96
CA ASP A 60 3.97 8.78 5.12
C ASP A 60 4.06 8.37 3.65
N VAL A 61 4.06 9.35 2.76
CA VAL A 61 4.24 9.18 1.32
C VAL A 61 4.96 10.38 0.72
N SER A 62 5.92 10.08 -0.14
CA SER A 62 6.67 11.09 -0.89
C SER A 62 6.84 10.65 -2.34
N GLY A 63 7.04 11.61 -3.25
CA GLY A 63 7.19 11.29 -4.67
C GLY A 63 6.68 12.40 -5.59
N THR A 64 6.23 12.01 -6.78
CA THR A 64 5.68 12.91 -7.79
C THR A 64 4.38 12.36 -8.36
N PHE A 65 3.51 13.28 -8.76
CA PHE A 65 2.24 13.02 -9.42
C PHE A 65 2.12 13.85 -10.70
N SER A 66 1.59 13.26 -11.75
CA SER A 66 1.26 13.93 -13.01
C SER A 66 -0.14 13.52 -13.46
N ASP A 67 -0.83 14.46 -14.06
CA ASP A 67 -2.16 14.28 -14.61
C ASP A 67 -2.27 15.14 -15.88
N SER A 68 -2.24 14.49 -17.04
CA SER A 68 -2.33 15.16 -18.34
C SER A 68 -3.72 15.73 -18.63
N ASN A 69 -4.77 15.22 -17.97
CA ASN A 69 -6.14 15.70 -18.14
C ASN A 69 -6.29 17.09 -17.53
N LEU A 70 -5.52 17.38 -16.46
CA LEU A 70 -5.47 18.66 -15.77
C LEU A 70 -4.25 19.52 -16.12
N GLY A 71 -3.34 19.04 -16.98
CA GLY A 71 -2.08 19.72 -17.30
C GLY A 71 -1.09 19.77 -16.14
N LEU A 72 -1.21 18.88 -15.16
CA LEU A 72 -0.28 18.75 -14.05
C LEU A 72 0.91 17.87 -14.44
N SER A 73 2.13 18.34 -14.18
CA SER A 73 3.36 17.59 -14.48
C SER A 73 4.31 17.62 -13.29
N ASN A 74 4.70 16.42 -12.83
CA ASN A 74 5.67 16.18 -11.77
C ASN A 74 5.44 17.02 -10.51
N VAL A 75 4.17 17.19 -10.12
CA VAL A 75 3.80 17.88 -8.89
C VAL A 75 4.27 17.02 -7.71
N THR A 76 4.98 17.62 -6.77
CA THR A 76 5.56 16.89 -5.63
C THR A 76 4.46 16.42 -4.69
N ILE A 77 4.55 15.17 -4.24
CA ILE A 77 3.76 14.63 -3.13
C ILE A 77 4.45 15.05 -1.83
N VAL A 78 3.76 15.81 -0.99
CA VAL A 78 4.32 16.45 0.21
C VAL A 78 3.93 15.76 1.51
N GLY A 79 3.13 14.70 1.44
CA GLY A 79 2.80 13.87 2.59
C GLY A 79 1.43 13.21 2.49
N LEU A 80 1.18 12.33 3.44
CA LEU A 80 -0.10 11.65 3.60
C LEU A 80 -1.15 12.58 4.23
N LEU A 81 -2.42 12.42 3.86
CA LEU A 81 -3.52 12.99 4.63
C LEU A 81 -3.80 12.09 5.84
N PRO A 82 -3.66 12.59 7.09
CA PRO A 82 -3.90 11.75 8.27
C PRO A 82 -5.34 11.26 8.36
N ILE A 83 -5.52 10.06 8.92
CA ILE A 83 -6.83 9.52 9.27
C ILE A 83 -7.44 10.37 10.40
N ASP A 84 -8.64 10.87 10.15
CA ASP A 84 -9.59 11.41 11.13
C ASP A 84 -10.82 10.50 11.14
N PRO A 85 -10.87 9.49 12.02
CA PRO A 85 -11.86 8.43 11.91
C PRO A 85 -13.28 8.96 11.96
N VAL A 86 -14.07 8.68 10.93
CA VAL A 86 -15.52 8.86 11.00
C VAL A 86 -16.13 7.57 11.53
N ASN A 87 -17.19 7.64 12.32
CA ASN A 87 -17.87 6.43 12.78
C ASN A 87 -18.50 5.72 11.57
N PRO A 88 -17.96 4.59 11.08
CA PRO A 88 -18.63 3.86 10.02
C PRO A 88 -19.96 3.31 10.57
N PRO A 89 -20.96 3.03 9.70
CA PRO A 89 -22.18 2.35 10.12
C PRO A 89 -21.83 1.07 10.89
N LYS A 90 -22.34 0.94 12.12
CA LYS A 90 -22.08 -0.23 12.97
C LYS A 90 -22.56 -1.50 12.26
N GLY A 91 -21.68 -2.49 12.15
CA GLY A 91 -21.99 -3.81 11.61
C GLY A 91 -21.53 -4.08 10.19
N GLY A 92 -21.00 -3.08 9.47
CA GLY A 92 -20.39 -3.28 8.16
C GLY A 92 -18.94 -3.78 8.22
N LEU A 93 -18.39 -4.19 7.07
CA LEU A 93 -17.03 -4.71 6.90
C LEU A 93 -15.93 -3.63 6.86
N PHE A 94 -16.27 -2.40 7.22
CA PHE A 94 -15.39 -1.24 7.13
C PHE A 94 -14.19 -1.35 8.07
N PRO A 95 -12.99 -0.93 7.64
CA PRO A 95 -11.89 -0.64 8.56
C PRO A 95 -12.34 0.38 9.61
N VAL A 96 -11.78 0.25 10.82
CA VAL A 96 -11.98 1.23 11.90
C VAL A 96 -11.18 2.50 11.62
N SER A 97 -10.01 2.37 10.99
CA SER A 97 -9.16 3.49 10.53
C SER A 97 -9.73 4.18 9.28
N PHE A 98 -11.04 4.39 9.21
CA PHE A 98 -11.72 4.90 8.03
C PHE A 98 -12.04 6.39 8.14
N SER A 99 -11.73 7.15 7.10
CA SER A 99 -11.98 8.58 6.98
C SER A 99 -12.70 8.94 5.69
N SER A 100 -13.26 10.15 5.63
CA SER A 100 -13.84 10.70 4.42
C SER A 100 -13.51 12.17 4.23
N ILE A 101 -13.52 12.58 2.97
CA ILE A 101 -13.39 13.96 2.50
C ILE A 101 -14.73 14.34 1.93
N ALA A 102 -15.37 15.34 2.54
CA ALA A 102 -16.56 15.95 1.98
C ALA A 102 -16.18 16.73 0.72
N VAL A 103 -16.75 16.35 -0.42
CA VAL A 103 -16.55 17.03 -1.71
C VAL A 103 -17.82 17.74 -2.16
N THR A 104 -17.66 18.77 -2.98
CA THR A 104 -18.77 19.60 -3.48
C THR A 104 -19.56 18.91 -4.61
N ASN A 105 -18.92 18.02 -5.35
CA ASN A 105 -19.46 17.33 -6.53
C ASN A 105 -19.21 15.81 -6.46
N PRO A 106 -19.77 15.10 -5.46
CA PRO A 106 -19.50 13.68 -5.31
C PRO A 106 -20.00 12.87 -6.51
N SER A 107 -19.27 11.81 -6.86
CA SER A 107 -19.65 10.87 -7.93
C SER A 107 -20.97 10.14 -7.65
N HIS A 108 -21.40 10.09 -6.38
CA HIS A 108 -22.68 9.55 -5.95
C HIS A 108 -23.38 10.49 -4.94
N PRO A 109 -24.72 10.63 -4.98
CA PRO A 109 -25.47 11.49 -4.05
C PRO A 109 -25.21 11.11 -2.58
N GLY A 110 -24.86 12.09 -1.74
CA GLY A 110 -24.51 11.87 -0.33
C GLY A 110 -23.11 11.29 -0.09
N GLY A 111 -22.34 11.09 -1.16
CA GLY A 111 -20.97 10.58 -1.10
C GLY A 111 -19.92 11.65 -0.80
N GLY A 112 -18.78 11.18 -0.32
CA GLY A 112 -17.50 11.89 -0.32
C GLY A 112 -16.43 10.96 -0.91
N THR A 113 -15.16 11.36 -0.85
CA THR A 113 -14.06 10.42 -1.11
C THR A 113 -13.62 9.82 0.21
N SER A 114 -13.60 8.50 0.35
CA SER A 114 -13.15 7.81 1.56
C SER A 114 -11.76 7.22 1.39
N TYR A 115 -11.09 6.98 2.51
CA TYR A 115 -9.73 6.43 2.59
C TYR A 115 -9.48 5.84 3.97
N ASP A 116 -8.55 4.88 4.05
CA ASP A 116 -8.16 4.24 5.30
C ASP A 116 -6.64 4.23 5.55
N ASN A 117 -5.87 4.58 4.51
CA ASN A 117 -4.41 4.55 4.51
C ASN A 117 -3.83 3.19 4.93
N LEU A 118 -4.48 2.08 4.54
CA LEU A 118 -4.00 0.73 4.82
C LEU A 118 -3.30 0.12 3.61
N LEU A 119 -2.14 -0.49 3.87
CA LEU A 119 -1.36 -1.26 2.91
C LEU A 119 -1.57 -2.76 3.15
N TYR A 120 -1.84 -3.49 2.08
CA TYR A 120 -2.09 -4.93 2.07
C TYR A 120 -1.10 -5.67 1.17
N PRO A 121 0.12 -6.01 1.65
CA PRO A 121 1.12 -6.71 0.83
C PRO A 121 0.65 -8.06 0.28
N GLY A 122 -0.32 -8.71 0.96
CA GLY A 122 -0.94 -9.97 0.54
C GLY A 122 -2.20 -9.84 -0.29
N GLY A 123 -2.64 -8.62 -0.64
CA GLY A 123 -3.94 -8.35 -1.22
C GLY A 123 -4.95 -7.85 -0.19
N SER A 124 -5.66 -6.77 -0.50
CA SER A 124 -6.74 -6.27 0.35
C SER A 124 -7.91 -7.26 0.45
N PRO A 125 -8.58 -7.35 1.61
CA PRO A 125 -9.78 -8.15 1.75
C PRO A 125 -11.00 -7.40 1.17
N TRP A 126 -12.13 -8.11 1.13
CA TRP A 126 -13.42 -7.49 0.86
C TRP A 126 -13.89 -6.71 2.10
N VAL A 127 -13.92 -5.37 1.99
CA VAL A 127 -14.16 -4.44 3.11
C VAL A 127 -15.39 -3.54 2.93
N CYS A 128 -16.01 -3.57 1.76
CA CYS A 128 -17.15 -2.73 1.41
C CYS A 128 -18.34 -3.60 1.01
N GLU A 129 -19.38 -3.65 1.84
CA GLU A 129 -20.51 -4.57 1.64
C GLU A 129 -21.19 -4.42 0.26
N ASP A 130 -21.27 -3.19 -0.24
CA ASP A 130 -21.89 -2.87 -1.54
C ASP A 130 -20.93 -2.99 -2.73
N TYR A 131 -19.67 -3.40 -2.51
CA TYR A 131 -18.66 -3.52 -3.56
C TYR A 131 -17.81 -4.79 -3.41
N PRO A 132 -17.93 -5.78 -4.32
CA PRO A 132 -17.31 -7.09 -4.15
C PRO A 132 -15.80 -7.11 -4.47
N GLY A 133 -15.20 -5.99 -4.88
CA GLY A 133 -13.79 -5.94 -5.24
C GLY A 133 -12.88 -6.16 -4.04
N PHE A 134 -11.90 -7.04 -4.22
CA PHE A 134 -10.83 -7.31 -3.26
C PHE A 134 -9.50 -7.50 -3.97
N GLY A 135 -8.40 -7.44 -3.23
CA GLY A 135 -7.06 -7.59 -3.76
C GLY A 135 -6.42 -6.29 -4.21
N GLY A 136 -5.14 -6.38 -4.58
CA GLY A 136 -4.28 -5.21 -4.72
C GLY A 136 -3.69 -4.76 -3.38
N TYR A 137 -2.77 -3.80 -3.45
CA TYR A 137 -2.02 -3.34 -2.28
C TYR A 137 -2.77 -2.32 -1.44
N LEU A 138 -3.80 -1.73 -2.01
CA LEU A 138 -4.77 -0.87 -1.34
C LEU A 138 -6.12 -1.57 -1.42
N ASP A 139 -7.09 -1.12 -0.64
CA ASP A 139 -8.49 -1.50 -0.81
C ASP A 139 -9.26 -0.44 -1.61
N VAL A 140 -10.59 -0.55 -1.62
CA VAL A 140 -11.49 0.38 -2.33
C VAL A 140 -11.56 1.77 -1.70
N TYR A 141 -11.07 1.93 -0.47
CA TYR A 141 -10.93 3.23 0.19
C TYR A 141 -9.56 3.82 -0.12
N GLY A 142 -8.52 3.00 0.00
CA GLY A 142 -7.18 3.34 -0.39
C GLY A 142 -6.56 4.45 0.45
N MET A 143 -5.77 5.31 -0.19
CA MET A 143 -5.00 6.33 0.50
C MET A 143 -5.15 7.70 -0.15
N VAL A 144 -5.08 8.74 0.69
CA VAL A 144 -5.05 10.14 0.23
C VAL A 144 -3.73 10.79 0.54
N PHE A 145 -3.15 11.45 -0.46
CA PHE A 145 -1.93 12.24 -0.30
C PHE A 145 -2.08 13.68 -0.80
N LYS A 146 -1.24 14.54 -0.25
CA LYS A 146 -1.22 15.98 -0.51
C LYS A 146 -0.17 16.29 -1.57
N LEU A 147 -0.52 17.17 -2.50
CA LEU A 147 0.40 17.70 -3.50
C LEU A 147 0.93 19.07 -3.07
N SER A 148 2.10 19.47 -3.59
CA SER A 148 2.73 20.77 -3.30
C SER A 148 1.91 21.95 -3.80
N ASN A 149 1.07 21.73 -4.80
CA ASN A 149 0.06 22.69 -5.25
C ASN A 149 -1.21 22.66 -4.39
N GLY A 150 -1.23 21.99 -3.23
CA GLY A 150 -2.39 21.95 -2.33
C GLY A 150 -3.57 21.11 -2.80
N TYR A 151 -3.46 20.38 -3.91
CA TYR A 151 -4.47 19.39 -4.29
C TYR A 151 -4.33 18.14 -3.44
N LEU A 152 -5.41 17.39 -3.32
CA LEU A 152 -5.42 16.06 -2.73
C LEU A 152 -5.62 15.03 -3.85
N VAL A 153 -5.03 13.87 -3.68
CA VAL A 153 -5.22 12.75 -4.61
C VAL A 153 -5.61 11.53 -3.79
N ASN A 154 -6.78 10.97 -4.09
CA ASN A 154 -7.17 9.65 -3.60
C ASN A 154 -6.74 8.60 -4.62
N LEU A 155 -6.00 7.59 -4.18
CA LEU A 155 -5.63 6.42 -4.96
C LEU A 155 -6.18 5.18 -4.27
N TRP A 156 -6.94 4.37 -4.99
CA TRP A 156 -7.55 3.15 -4.46
C TRP A 156 -7.41 1.97 -5.43
N SER A 157 -7.59 0.76 -4.90
CA SER A 157 -7.72 -0.46 -5.68
C SER A 157 -9.19 -0.72 -5.97
N ASN A 158 -9.55 -0.98 -7.23
CA ASN A 158 -10.87 -1.52 -7.56
C ASN A 158 -10.97 -3.02 -7.23
N GLY A 159 -9.85 -3.65 -6.87
CA GLY A 159 -9.81 -5.07 -6.64
C GLY A 159 -10.18 -5.88 -7.88
N THR A 160 -10.51 -7.14 -7.66
CA THR A 160 -11.05 -8.06 -8.66
C THR A 160 -11.99 -9.04 -7.97
N TRP A 161 -12.75 -9.81 -8.74
CA TRP A 161 -13.64 -10.86 -8.21
C TRP A 161 -13.91 -11.91 -9.30
N PRO A 162 -14.41 -13.11 -8.95
CA PRO A 162 -14.74 -14.14 -9.93
C PRO A 162 -15.76 -13.63 -10.97
N GLY A 163 -15.36 -13.67 -12.25
CA GLY A 163 -16.17 -13.13 -13.36
C GLY A 163 -16.18 -11.60 -13.47
N GLY A 164 -15.41 -10.90 -12.64
CA GLY A 164 -15.21 -9.46 -12.66
C GLY A 164 -14.10 -8.99 -13.59
N PRO A 165 -13.84 -7.66 -13.61
CA PRO A 165 -12.70 -7.10 -14.30
C PRO A 165 -11.37 -7.55 -13.67
N PRO A 166 -10.27 -7.49 -14.41
CA PRO A 166 -8.94 -7.67 -13.84
C PRO A 166 -8.67 -6.61 -12.78
N LEU A 167 -7.75 -6.91 -11.86
CA LEU A 167 -7.29 -5.95 -10.86
C LEU A 167 -6.76 -4.68 -11.53
N ASP A 168 -7.35 -3.54 -11.18
CA ASP A 168 -6.88 -2.22 -11.54
C ASP A 168 -7.10 -1.22 -10.39
N TYR A 169 -6.68 0.01 -10.61
CA TYR A 169 -6.71 1.09 -9.63
C TYR A 169 -7.46 2.30 -10.19
N GLY A 170 -7.98 3.12 -9.30
CA GLY A 170 -8.62 4.39 -9.65
C GLY A 170 -7.99 5.56 -8.91
N VAL A 171 -8.18 6.75 -9.45
CA VAL A 171 -7.68 8.01 -8.89
C VAL A 171 -8.76 9.09 -8.94
N ALA A 172 -8.84 9.88 -7.89
CA ALA A 172 -9.64 11.10 -7.83
C ALA A 172 -8.73 12.25 -7.41
N VAL A 173 -8.74 13.33 -8.19
CA VAL A 173 -7.98 14.55 -7.90
C VAL A 173 -8.94 15.59 -7.36
N ILE A 174 -8.68 16.07 -6.15
CA ILE A 174 -9.51 17.03 -5.42
C ILE A 174 -8.74 18.34 -5.30
N ASP A 175 -9.35 19.43 -5.74
CA ASP A 175 -8.74 20.76 -5.66
C ASP A 175 -8.84 21.37 -4.25
N ARG A 176 -8.30 22.58 -4.08
CA ARG A 176 -8.30 23.32 -2.80
C ARG A 176 -9.69 23.75 -2.33
N THR A 177 -10.71 23.61 -3.17
CA THR A 177 -12.12 23.93 -2.87
C THR A 177 -12.92 22.69 -2.51
N ASN A 178 -12.26 21.54 -2.35
CA ASN A 178 -12.88 20.23 -2.18
C ASN A 178 -13.76 19.82 -3.35
N THR A 179 -13.38 20.20 -4.58
CA THR A 179 -14.06 19.77 -5.80
C THR A 179 -13.22 18.67 -6.46
N ILE A 180 -13.85 17.55 -6.83
CA ILE A 180 -13.23 16.54 -7.68
C ILE A 180 -13.09 17.14 -9.08
N VAL A 181 -11.86 17.43 -9.48
CA VAL A 181 -11.51 18.07 -10.75
C VAL A 181 -11.10 17.06 -11.82
N ASP A 182 -10.66 15.86 -11.43
CA ASP A 182 -10.54 14.69 -12.30
C ASP A 182 -10.91 13.41 -11.54
N TYR A 183 -11.56 12.47 -12.24
CA TYR A 183 -11.97 11.18 -11.70
C TYR A 183 -11.74 10.08 -12.73
N VAL A 184 -10.74 9.25 -12.46
CA VAL A 184 -10.38 8.09 -13.25
C VAL A 184 -10.81 6.83 -12.50
N ALA A 185 -11.91 6.23 -12.95
CA ALA A 185 -12.54 5.10 -12.28
C ALA A 185 -11.75 3.78 -12.38
N GLY A 186 -10.80 3.68 -13.32
CA GLY A 186 -10.09 2.44 -13.62
C GLY A 186 -9.09 2.61 -14.76
N GLY A 187 -8.47 1.51 -15.19
CA GLY A 187 -7.46 1.50 -16.25
C GLY A 187 -6.07 1.98 -15.80
N ILE A 188 -5.85 2.10 -14.48
CA ILE A 188 -4.55 2.41 -13.90
C ILE A 188 -3.90 1.09 -13.46
N ALA A 189 -2.71 0.82 -14.01
CA ALA A 189 -1.86 -0.22 -13.49
C ALA A 189 -1.06 0.34 -12.32
N SER A 190 -1.10 -0.33 -11.16
CA SER A 190 -0.24 -0.02 -10.02
C SER A 190 0.70 -1.18 -9.75
N ALA A 191 1.97 -0.86 -9.61
CA ALA A 191 2.95 -1.73 -9.00
C ALA A 191 3.36 -1.05 -7.69
N VAL A 192 2.78 -1.47 -6.56
CA VAL A 192 3.61 -1.49 -5.36
C VAL A 192 4.55 -2.64 -5.61
N VAL A 193 5.85 -2.37 -5.58
CA VAL A 193 6.86 -3.42 -5.64
C VAL A 193 7.27 -3.64 -4.21
N PRO A 194 6.63 -4.55 -3.44
CA PRO A 194 7.31 -5.07 -2.28
C PRO A 194 8.62 -5.60 -2.83
N GLU A 195 9.74 -4.98 -2.48
CA GLU A 195 10.93 -5.76 -2.34
C GLU A 195 10.71 -6.51 -1.02
N PRO A 196 10.35 -7.81 -1.05
CA PRO A 196 10.48 -8.59 0.17
C PRO A 196 11.99 -8.62 0.47
N GLY A 197 12.38 -9.11 1.63
CA GLY A 197 13.78 -9.32 2.01
C GLY A 197 14.61 -10.25 1.08
N SER A 198 14.30 -10.36 -0.21
CA SER A 198 15.10 -10.93 -1.30
C SER A 198 16.54 -10.46 -1.27
N ALA A 199 16.83 -9.18 -1.01
CA ALA A 199 18.22 -8.74 -0.85
C ALA A 199 18.89 -9.37 0.38
N VAL A 200 18.17 -9.49 1.51
CA VAL A 200 18.65 -10.14 2.73
C VAL A 200 18.78 -11.66 2.53
N LEU A 201 17.80 -12.31 1.92
CA LEU A 201 17.80 -13.74 1.59
C LEU A 201 18.88 -14.08 0.55
N LEU A 202 19.09 -13.21 -0.43
CA LEU A 202 20.16 -13.30 -1.41
C LEU A 202 21.51 -13.11 -0.71
N SER A 203 21.64 -12.12 0.18
CA SER A 203 22.85 -11.88 0.96
C SER A 203 23.17 -13.06 1.88
N VAL A 204 22.17 -13.58 2.60
CA VAL A 204 22.31 -14.76 3.45
C VAL A 204 22.65 -16.00 2.61
N GLY A 205 22.02 -16.17 1.45
CA GLY A 205 22.32 -17.24 0.50
C GLY A 205 23.76 -17.18 -0.02
N LEU A 206 24.22 -16.00 -0.41
CA LEU A 206 25.60 -15.75 -0.86
C LEU A 206 26.62 -15.98 0.26
N LEU A 207 26.37 -15.47 1.47
CA LEU A 207 27.24 -15.68 2.63
C LEU A 207 27.33 -17.16 3.01
N SER A 208 26.20 -17.89 2.94
CA SER A 208 26.14 -19.33 3.18
C SER A 208 26.93 -20.11 2.13
N ALA A 209 26.82 -19.73 0.85
CA ALA A 209 27.57 -20.36 -0.25
C ALA A 209 29.09 -20.10 -0.16
N LEU A 210 29.50 -18.88 0.21
CA LEU A 210 30.92 -18.52 0.41
C LEU A 210 31.52 -19.26 1.61
N ALA A 211 30.79 -19.36 2.73
CA ALA A 211 31.21 -20.12 3.90
C ALA A 211 31.35 -21.62 3.61
N TRP A 212 30.56 -22.17 2.69
CA TRP A 212 30.68 -23.57 2.26
C TRP A 212 31.92 -23.79 1.37
N ARG A 213 32.20 -22.86 0.44
CA ARG A 213 33.41 -22.91 -0.40
C ARG A 213 34.70 -22.81 0.39
N GLY A 214 34.77 -21.94 1.40
CA GLY A 214 35.96 -21.78 2.25
C GLY A 214 36.34 -23.01 3.08
N ARG A 215 35.41 -23.96 3.29
CA ARG A 215 35.69 -25.23 3.98
C ARG A 215 36.24 -26.33 3.08
N LYS A 216 36.02 -26.25 1.76
CA LYS A 216 36.60 -27.22 0.81
C LYS A 216 38.08 -26.92 0.50
N GLY A 217 38.53 -25.67 0.61
CA GLY A 217 39.94 -25.29 0.40
C GLY A 217 40.87 -25.46 1.60
N ARG A 218 40.39 -26.06 2.70
CA ARG A 218 41.16 -26.30 3.95
C ARG A 218 41.33 -27.79 4.27
N ALA A 219 40.98 -28.66 3.31
CA ALA A 219 41.05 -30.12 3.43
C ALA A 219 42.15 -30.75 2.55
N GLU A 220 43.15 -29.95 2.14
CA GLU A 220 44.40 -30.42 1.53
C GLU A 220 45.57 -30.10 2.45
#